data_AF-A0AAJ1H571-F1
#
_entry.id   AF-A0AAJ1H571-F1
#
_cell.length_a   1.000
_cell.length_b   1.000
_cell.length_c   1.000
_cell.angle_alpha   90.00
_cell.angle_beta   90.00
_cell.angle_gamma   90.00
#
_symmetry.space_group_name_H-M   'P 1'
#
loop_
_entity.id
_entity.type
_entity.pdbx_description
1 polymer ?
#
loop_
_entity_poly.entity_id
_entity_poly.type
_entity_poly.pdbx_seq_one_letter_code
_entity_poly.pdbx_strand_id
1 'polypeptide(L)'
;MAFEPAVQQQIVIAAATVAGPNANDGEVKAHAERIAGYCMEGSIVMQAFAALDQREQNTSQVKSFPATILGVDREVTSTRGVVFLKTRPSDYHPNGQEFSRTERTDSESGRQMALMFQRLIGHKVFVTVAVERGNGANTRVIRSVEDKGIDPEYNTADPRFVFDYNSLDHWMRAKLATQQQPQQPQPQPVAVPAQQPQQQQWQQQQPVAIPVQQSQQPQQQQWLQAPS
;
A
#
# COMPACT_ATOMS: atom_id res chain seq x y z
N MET A 1 11.89 -24.46 0.08
CA MET A 1 12.38 -24.06 -1.26
C MET A 1 13.88 -23.86 -1.15
N ALA A 2 14.69 -24.50 -1.98
CA ALA A 2 16.13 -24.30 -1.96
C ALA A 2 16.49 -23.07 -2.80
N PHE A 3 17.35 -22.19 -2.29
CA PHE A 3 17.87 -21.07 -3.07
C PHE A 3 18.84 -21.59 -4.15
N GLU A 4 18.89 -20.90 -5.29
CA GLU A 4 19.94 -21.12 -6.30
C GLU A 4 21.34 -20.94 -5.69
N PRO A 5 22.36 -21.71 -6.10
CA PRO A 5 23.70 -21.65 -5.50
C PRO A 5 24.32 -20.24 -5.47
N ALA A 6 24.07 -19.44 -6.52
CA ALA A 6 24.54 -18.05 -6.58
C ALA A 6 23.89 -17.17 -5.50
N VAL A 7 22.60 -17.35 -5.23
CA VAL A 7 21.88 -16.62 -4.19
C VAL A 7 22.36 -17.05 -2.80
N GLN A 8 22.62 -18.35 -2.60
CA GLN A 8 23.20 -18.85 -1.36
C GLN A 8 24.56 -18.19 -1.06
N GLN A 9 25.43 -18.09 -2.07
CA GLN A 9 26.73 -17.42 -1.92
C GLN A 9 26.57 -15.94 -1.56
N GLN A 10 25.63 -15.23 -2.19
CA GLN A 10 25.34 -13.82 -1.86
C GLN A 10 24.83 -13.64 -0.43
N ILE A 11 23.99 -14.56 0.04
CA ILE A 11 23.50 -14.56 1.43
C ILE A 11 24.68 -14.73 2.40
N VAL A 12 25.60 -15.66 2.13
CA VAL A 12 26.79 -15.88 2.98
C VAL A 12 27.69 -14.65 3.01
N ILE A 13 27.95 -14.03 1.85
CA ILE A 13 28.78 -12.81 1.77
C ILE A 13 28.13 -11.66 2.55
N ALA A 14 26.83 -11.44 2.37
CA ALA A 14 26.10 -10.40 3.11
C ALA A 14 26.11 -10.67 4.62
N ALA A 15 25.93 -11.93 5.03
CA ALA A 15 25.98 -12.34 6.43
C ALA A 15 27.36 -12.08 7.06
N ALA A 16 28.45 -12.46 6.38
CA ALA A 16 29.81 -12.22 6.84
C ALA A 16 30.13 -10.71 6.92
N THR A 17 29.62 -9.91 5.97
CA THR A 17 29.79 -8.46 5.95
C THR A 17 29.13 -7.79 7.15
N VAL A 18 27.90 -8.19 7.48
CA VAL A 18 27.16 -7.65 8.63
C VAL A 18 27.75 -8.11 9.96
N ALA A 19 28.23 -9.36 10.03
CA ALA A 19 28.84 -9.91 11.24
C ALA A 19 30.19 -9.24 11.57
N GLY A 20 30.92 -8.78 10.55
CA GLY A 20 32.19 -8.07 10.69
C GLY A 20 33.43 -8.98 10.74
N PRO A 21 34.63 -8.40 10.78
CA PRO A 21 35.88 -9.11 10.49
C PRO A 21 36.33 -10.13 11.55
N ASN A 22 35.77 -10.11 12.76
CA ASN A 22 36.13 -11.02 13.86
C ASN A 22 35.01 -12.01 14.21
N ALA A 23 33.99 -12.12 13.35
CA ALA A 23 32.85 -12.99 13.59
C ALA A 23 33.25 -14.47 13.49
N ASN A 24 32.68 -15.30 14.36
CA ASN A 24 32.81 -16.75 14.25
C ASN A 24 31.72 -17.34 13.32
N ASP A 25 31.91 -18.59 12.91
CA ASP A 25 30.99 -19.29 11.99
C ASP A 25 29.53 -19.32 12.50
N GLY A 26 29.33 -19.38 13.82
CA GLY A 26 28.01 -19.36 14.45
C GLY A 26 27.29 -18.03 14.24
N GLU A 27 28.01 -16.91 14.35
CA GLU A 27 27.46 -15.57 14.11
C GLU A 27 27.13 -15.37 12.63
N VAL A 28 28.03 -15.77 11.73
CA VAL A 28 27.79 -15.72 10.27
C VAL A 28 26.56 -16.56 9.90
N LYS A 29 26.44 -17.77 10.45
CA LYS A 29 25.27 -18.64 10.25
C LYS A 29 23.97 -17.98 10.71
N ALA A 30 23.95 -17.38 11.91
CA ALA A 30 22.76 -16.71 12.43
C ALA A 30 22.31 -15.53 11.55
N HIS A 31 23.26 -14.77 11.00
CA HIS A 31 22.95 -13.72 10.03
C HIS A 31 22.47 -14.28 8.69
N ALA A 32 23.07 -15.37 8.19
CA ALA A 32 22.65 -16.02 6.96
C ALA A 32 21.22 -16.55 7.05
N GLU A 33 20.84 -17.19 8.16
CA GLU A 33 19.47 -17.67 8.41
C GLU A 33 18.46 -16.51 8.43
N ARG A 34 18.81 -15.38 9.07
CA ARG A 34 17.96 -14.17 9.10
C ARG A 34 17.76 -13.58 7.71
N ILE A 35 18.85 -13.41 6.95
CA ILE A 35 18.80 -12.85 5.58
C ILE A 35 18.02 -13.80 4.66
N ALA A 36 18.26 -15.10 4.74
CA ALA A 36 17.50 -16.11 4.02
C ALA A 36 16.00 -16.01 4.33
N GLY A 37 15.62 -15.82 5.61
CA GLY A 37 14.24 -15.56 6.02
C GLY A 37 13.64 -14.31 5.38
N TYR A 38 14.42 -13.23 5.21
CA TYR A 38 13.99 -12.04 4.46
C TYR A 38 13.85 -12.28 2.96
N CYS A 39 14.59 -13.23 2.39
CA CYS A 39 14.48 -13.58 0.97
C CYS A 39 13.35 -14.58 0.66
N MET A 40 12.68 -15.14 1.67
CA MET A 40 11.56 -16.06 1.44
C MET A 40 10.34 -15.33 0.88
N GLU A 41 9.60 -16.03 0.02
CA GLU A 41 8.32 -15.55 -0.50
C GLU A 41 7.36 -15.22 0.66
N GLY A 42 6.70 -14.06 0.56
CA GLY A 42 5.79 -13.59 1.60
C GLY A 42 6.47 -12.99 2.83
N SER A 43 7.81 -12.92 2.90
CA SER A 43 8.48 -12.18 3.97
C SER A 43 8.09 -10.69 3.93
N ILE A 44 8.20 -10.01 5.08
CA ILE A 44 7.93 -8.56 5.16
C ILE A 44 8.82 -7.74 4.23
N VAL A 45 10.04 -8.21 3.97
CA VAL A 45 11.02 -7.53 3.09
C VAL A 45 10.65 -7.73 1.64
N MET A 46 10.28 -8.95 1.23
CA MET A 46 9.81 -9.22 -0.13
C MET A 46 8.49 -8.51 -0.43
N GLN A 47 7.58 -8.45 0.54
CA GLN A 47 6.36 -7.65 0.42
C GLN A 47 6.65 -6.16 0.25
N ALA A 48 7.65 -5.63 0.98
CA ALA A 48 8.08 -4.24 0.81
C ALA A 48 8.66 -3.98 -0.59
N PHE A 49 9.49 -4.88 -1.12
CA PHE A 49 10.00 -4.77 -2.49
C PHE A 49 8.88 -4.84 -3.54
N ALA A 50 7.97 -5.81 -3.43
CA ALA A 50 6.82 -5.91 -4.34
C ALA A 50 5.95 -4.63 -4.30
N ALA A 51 5.76 -4.03 -3.12
CA ALA A 51 5.05 -2.76 -2.98
C ALA A 51 5.81 -1.59 -3.63
N LEU A 52 7.15 -1.58 -3.60
CA LEU A 52 7.97 -0.59 -4.30
C LEU A 52 7.90 -0.77 -5.82
N ASP A 53 7.99 -2.00 -6.32
CA ASP A 53 7.89 -2.30 -7.76
C ASP A 53 6.51 -1.89 -8.30
N GLN A 54 5.44 -2.24 -7.59
CA GLN A 54 4.09 -1.85 -7.96
C GLN A 54 3.93 -0.32 -7.98
N ARG A 55 4.56 0.37 -7.02
CA ARG A 55 4.56 1.83 -6.95
C ARG A 55 5.37 2.47 -8.08
N GLU A 56 6.49 1.88 -8.47
CA GLU A 56 7.28 2.31 -9.63
C GLU A 56 6.44 2.19 -10.91
N GLN A 57 5.79 1.05 -11.13
CA GLN A 57 4.89 0.84 -12.27
C GLN A 57 3.74 1.86 -12.31
N ASN A 58 3.23 2.24 -11.13
CA ASN A 58 2.17 3.24 -11.00
C ASN A 58 2.68 4.68 -11.14
N THR A 59 3.99 4.92 -11.06
CA THR A 59 4.58 6.25 -11.16
C THR A 59 4.72 6.63 -12.64
N SER A 60 4.05 7.71 -13.06
CA SER A 60 4.11 8.22 -14.43
C SER A 60 5.18 9.28 -14.62
N GLN A 61 5.51 10.01 -13.57
CA GLN A 61 6.47 11.11 -13.62
C GLN A 61 7.08 11.33 -12.23
N VAL A 62 8.35 11.74 -12.19
CA VAL A 62 9.02 12.24 -10.99
C VAL A 62 9.54 13.64 -11.30
N LYS A 63 9.31 14.58 -10.37
CA LYS A 63 9.79 15.96 -10.48
C LYS A 63 10.31 16.42 -9.13
N SER A 64 11.45 17.10 -9.13
CA SER A 64 11.97 17.76 -7.94
C SER A 64 12.04 19.27 -8.12
N PHE A 65 11.76 20.02 -7.06
CA PHE A 65 11.79 21.48 -7.10
C PHE A 65 11.98 22.07 -5.69
N PRO A 66 12.55 23.28 -5.59
CA PRO A 66 12.60 24.00 -4.33
C PRO A 66 11.24 24.57 -3.98
N ALA A 67 10.89 24.54 -2.70
CA ALA A 67 9.66 25.10 -2.17
C ALA A 67 9.85 25.58 -0.72
N THR A 68 8.90 26.35 -0.21
CA THR A 68 8.77 26.62 1.23
C THR A 68 7.54 25.91 1.75
N ILE A 69 7.67 25.12 2.81
CA ILE A 69 6.52 24.43 3.40
C ILE A 69 5.69 25.47 4.12
N LEU A 70 4.48 25.68 3.64
CA LEU A 70 3.55 26.57 4.30
C LEU A 70 2.97 25.87 5.53
N GLY A 71 2.72 24.55 5.43
CA GLY A 71 1.95 23.75 6.40
C GLY A 71 1.42 22.43 5.86
N VAL A 72 0.74 21.71 6.76
CA VAL A 72 0.28 20.33 6.55
C VAL A 72 -1.10 20.18 7.15
N ASP A 73 -2.02 19.60 6.39
CA ASP A 73 -3.35 19.23 6.86
C ASP A 73 -3.65 17.76 6.53
N ARG A 74 -4.74 17.20 7.06
CA ARG A 74 -5.18 15.84 6.74
C ARG A 74 -6.21 15.89 5.63
N GLU A 75 -6.06 15.02 4.63
CA GLU A 75 -7.07 14.86 3.58
C GLU A 75 -8.36 14.26 4.16
N VAL A 76 -9.52 14.86 3.86
CA VAL A 76 -10.82 14.41 4.41
C VAL A 76 -11.17 13.00 3.95
N THR A 77 -10.89 12.69 2.69
CA THR A 77 -11.30 11.43 2.04
C THR A 77 -10.24 10.34 2.12
N SER A 78 -9.10 10.58 2.77
CA SER A 78 -8.00 9.61 2.82
C SER A 78 -7.20 9.70 4.12
N THR A 79 -6.26 8.78 4.30
CA THR A 79 -5.29 8.83 5.40
C THR A 79 -4.03 9.60 4.99
N ARG A 80 -4.01 10.35 3.90
CA ARG A 80 -2.83 11.12 3.48
C ARG A 80 -2.82 12.51 4.12
N GLY A 81 -1.62 13.02 4.41
CA GLY A 81 -1.42 14.44 4.65
C GLY A 81 -1.42 15.22 3.33
N VAL A 82 -1.95 16.43 3.34
CA VAL A 82 -1.84 17.42 2.28
C VAL A 82 -0.81 18.44 2.72
N VAL A 83 0.30 18.54 1.99
CA VAL A 83 1.36 19.51 2.24
C VAL A 83 1.18 20.66 1.28
N PHE A 84 1.13 21.87 1.82
CA PHE A 84 1.06 23.10 1.05
C PHE A 84 2.46 23.69 0.90
N LEU A 85 2.77 24.09 -0.33
CA LEU A 85 4.10 24.46 -0.75
C LEU A 85 4.02 25.82 -1.44
N LYS A 86 4.87 26.76 -1.04
CA LYS A 86 5.15 27.96 -1.81
C LYS A 86 6.26 27.67 -2.81
N THR A 87 5.96 27.85 -4.08
CA THR A 87 6.91 27.76 -5.19
C THR A 87 6.95 29.09 -5.94
N ARG A 88 7.74 29.15 -7.02
CA ARG A 88 7.66 30.26 -7.97
C ARG A 88 6.34 30.20 -8.73
N PRO A 89 5.70 31.34 -9.04
CA PRO A 89 4.58 31.40 -9.96
C PRO A 89 4.83 30.61 -11.24
N SER A 90 3.80 29.92 -11.72
CA SER A 90 3.79 29.19 -12.99
C SER A 90 2.42 29.27 -13.64
N ASP A 91 2.30 28.86 -14.89
CA ASP A 91 1.03 28.87 -15.63
C ASP A 91 -0.07 28.05 -14.92
N TYR A 92 0.31 26.99 -14.21
CA TYR A 92 -0.61 26.14 -13.44
C TYR A 92 -0.87 26.66 -12.03
N HIS A 93 0.07 27.41 -11.47
CA HIS A 93 0.03 27.93 -10.11
C HIS A 93 0.46 29.40 -10.13
N PRO A 94 -0.42 30.32 -10.57
CA PRO A 94 -0.05 31.72 -10.83
C PRO A 94 0.31 32.48 -9.54
N ASN A 95 -0.21 32.06 -8.39
CA ASN A 95 0.20 32.57 -7.07
C ASN A 95 1.46 31.86 -6.52
N GLY A 96 1.98 30.85 -7.23
CA GLY A 96 3.06 29.98 -6.79
C GLY A 96 2.72 29.26 -5.48
N GLN A 97 1.46 28.87 -5.28
CA GLN A 97 1.07 27.94 -4.22
C GLN A 97 0.67 26.61 -4.85
N GLU A 98 1.29 25.54 -4.38
CA GLU A 98 1.04 24.17 -4.80
C GLU A 98 0.65 23.33 -3.59
N PHE A 99 -0.03 22.22 -3.85
CA PHE A 99 -0.20 21.18 -2.84
C PHE A 99 0.25 19.83 -3.39
N SER A 100 0.70 18.96 -2.49
CA SER A 100 1.03 17.57 -2.80
C SER A 100 0.69 16.71 -1.61
N ARG A 101 0.41 15.43 -1.84
CA ARG A 101 0.06 14.50 -0.77
C ARG A 101 1.30 13.85 -0.20
N THR A 102 1.29 13.50 1.07
CA THR A 102 2.26 12.54 1.63
C THR A 102 1.87 11.12 1.23
N GLU A 103 2.71 10.16 1.60
CA GLU A 103 2.27 8.78 1.76
C GLU A 103 1.10 8.68 2.75
N ARG A 104 0.38 7.55 2.69
CA ARG A 104 -0.72 7.28 3.61
C ARG A 104 -0.18 7.15 5.05
N THR A 105 -0.79 7.88 5.99
CA THR A 105 -0.36 7.93 7.39
C THR A 105 -0.84 6.74 8.22
N ASP A 106 -1.53 5.78 7.61
CA ASP A 106 -1.78 4.46 8.19
C ASP A 106 -0.52 3.57 8.16
N SER A 107 0.48 3.93 7.35
CA SER A 107 1.82 3.37 7.40
C SER A 107 2.73 4.16 8.34
N GLU A 108 3.69 3.48 8.99
CA GLU A 108 4.71 4.13 9.83
C GLU A 108 5.48 5.19 9.05
N SER A 109 5.93 4.86 7.84
CA SER A 109 6.71 5.76 6.99
C SER A 109 5.91 7.01 6.60
N GLY A 110 4.62 6.87 6.24
CA GLY A 110 3.77 8.01 5.93
C GLY A 110 3.48 8.87 7.15
N ARG A 111 3.30 8.28 8.33
CA ARG A 111 3.14 9.02 9.59
C ARG A 111 4.39 9.82 9.95
N GLN A 112 5.57 9.20 9.88
CA GLN A 112 6.84 9.89 10.14
C GLN A 112 7.07 11.03 9.15
N MET A 113 6.73 10.81 7.88
CA MET A 113 6.82 11.84 6.86
C MET A 113 5.91 13.04 7.15
N ALA A 114 4.65 12.80 7.52
CA ALA A 114 3.72 13.88 7.89
C ALA A 114 4.20 14.68 9.12
N LEU A 115 4.70 13.99 10.15
CA LEU A 115 5.30 14.63 11.33
C LEU A 115 6.54 15.46 10.99
N MET A 116 7.38 14.97 10.08
CA MET A 116 8.52 15.72 9.58
C MET A 116 8.08 17.00 8.88
N PHE A 117 7.08 16.94 7.99
CA PHE A 117 6.56 18.15 7.33
C PHE A 117 5.98 19.17 8.32
N GLN A 118 5.33 18.73 9.39
CA GLN A 118 4.84 19.64 10.44
C GLN A 118 5.98 20.39 11.14
N ARG A 119 7.16 19.77 11.28
CA ARG A 119 8.33 20.42 11.88
C ARG A 119 9.05 21.37 10.93
N LEU A 120 8.86 21.20 9.63
CA LEU A 120 9.51 21.98 8.58
C LEU A 120 8.64 23.15 8.09
N ILE A 121 7.58 23.50 8.80
CA ILE A 121 6.76 24.67 8.46
C ILE A 121 7.62 25.93 8.51
N GLY A 122 7.59 26.71 7.43
CA GLY A 122 8.44 27.89 7.24
C GLY A 122 9.86 27.58 6.79
N HIS A 123 10.24 26.32 6.58
CA HIS A 123 11.53 25.95 6.04
C HIS A 123 11.50 25.95 4.52
N LYS A 124 12.65 26.32 3.93
CA LYS A 124 12.95 26.10 2.53
C LYS A 124 13.40 24.67 2.35
N VAL A 125 12.87 24.00 1.35
CA VAL A 125 13.08 22.58 1.13
C VAL A 125 13.30 22.28 -0.34
N PHE A 126 13.98 21.18 -0.62
CA PHE A 126 13.98 20.54 -1.94
C PHE A 126 13.06 19.32 -1.88
N VAL A 127 11.93 19.37 -2.57
CA VAL A 127 10.94 18.29 -2.56
C VAL A 127 11.02 17.47 -3.83
N THR A 128 10.88 16.16 -3.71
CA THR A 128 10.68 15.24 -4.85
C THR A 128 9.26 14.70 -4.82
N VAL A 129 8.53 14.93 -5.90
CA VAL A 129 7.14 14.53 -6.07
C VAL A 129 7.05 13.50 -7.21
N ALA A 130 6.37 12.40 -6.94
CA ALA A 130 5.95 11.44 -7.93
C ALA A 130 4.49 11.68 -8.31
N VAL A 131 4.16 11.52 -9.59
CA VAL A 131 2.79 11.45 -10.08
C VAL A 131 2.40 9.98 -10.15
N GLU A 132 1.50 9.54 -9.28
CA GLU A 132 0.96 8.18 -9.27
C GLU A 132 -0.32 8.12 -10.10
N ARG A 133 -0.42 7.11 -10.98
CA ARG A 133 -1.66 6.72 -11.64
C ARG A 133 -2.53 5.97 -10.62
N GLY A 134 -3.74 6.45 -10.38
CA GLY A 134 -4.74 5.78 -9.55
C GLY A 134 -6.02 5.47 -10.33
N ASN A 135 -7.05 4.99 -9.62
CA ASN A 135 -8.38 4.69 -10.18
C ASN A 135 -9.08 5.96 -10.69
N GLY A 136 -8.72 6.40 -11.91
CA GLY A 136 -9.35 7.50 -12.63
C GLY A 136 -8.72 8.89 -12.45
N ALA A 137 -7.69 9.07 -11.63
CA ALA A 137 -7.00 10.36 -11.50
C ALA A 137 -5.53 10.21 -11.10
N ASN A 138 -4.70 11.08 -11.68
CA ASN A 138 -3.30 11.22 -11.27
C ASN A 138 -3.20 11.93 -9.91
N THR A 139 -2.34 11.43 -9.05
CA THR A 139 -2.11 11.97 -7.71
C THR A 139 -0.65 12.32 -7.51
N ARG A 140 -0.37 13.56 -7.08
CA ARG A 140 0.97 14.01 -6.72
C ARG A 140 1.29 13.57 -5.30
N VAL A 141 2.31 12.72 -5.13
CA VAL A 141 2.77 12.18 -3.84
C VAL A 141 4.21 12.58 -3.60
N ILE A 142 4.51 13.16 -2.45
CA ILE A 142 5.87 13.52 -2.04
C ILE A 142 6.62 12.25 -1.64
N ARG A 143 7.80 12.06 -2.23
CA ARG A 143 8.68 10.90 -2.00
C ARG A 143 9.83 11.22 -1.09
N SER A 144 10.41 12.39 -1.24
CA SER A 144 11.49 12.86 -0.39
C SER A 144 11.41 14.37 -0.20
N VAL A 145 11.99 14.81 0.90
CA VAL A 145 12.18 16.22 1.22
C VAL A 145 13.57 16.37 1.82
N GLU A 146 14.28 17.38 1.36
CA GLU A 146 15.56 17.78 1.92
C GLU A 146 15.41 19.17 2.53
N ASP A 147 15.67 19.29 3.83
CA ASP A 147 15.63 20.58 4.53
C ASP A 147 16.82 21.45 4.13
N LYS A 148 16.55 22.71 3.77
CA LYS A 148 17.56 23.73 3.42
C LYS A 148 17.60 24.85 4.48
N GLY A 149 16.92 24.65 5.60
CA GLY A 149 16.84 25.59 6.72
C GLY A 149 15.63 26.51 6.62
N ILE A 150 15.52 27.41 7.61
CA ILE A 150 14.43 28.38 7.71
C ILE A 150 14.43 29.28 6.46
N ASP A 151 13.27 29.46 5.83
CA ASP A 151 13.13 30.40 4.73
C ASP A 151 13.03 31.84 5.28
N PRO A 152 14.00 32.73 5.00
CA PRO A 152 13.99 34.09 5.55
C PRO A 152 12.82 34.94 5.03
N GLU A 153 12.20 34.53 3.93
CA GLU A 153 11.03 35.21 3.37
C GLU A 153 9.71 34.74 4.01
N TYR A 154 9.71 33.63 4.75
CA TYR A 154 8.49 33.07 5.33
C TYR A 154 7.93 34.00 6.41
N ASN A 155 6.71 34.49 6.17
CA ASN A 155 6.01 35.37 7.09
C ASN A 155 4.51 35.03 7.08
N THR A 156 3.98 34.57 8.20
CA THR A 156 2.56 34.20 8.33
C THR A 156 1.61 35.40 8.25
N ALA A 157 2.10 36.62 8.43
CA ALA A 157 1.31 37.84 8.22
C ALA A 157 1.22 38.24 6.74
N ASP A 158 2.07 37.69 5.87
CA ASP A 158 2.02 37.93 4.43
C ASP A 158 1.05 36.94 3.77
N PRO A 159 -0.02 37.42 3.10
CA PRO A 159 -1.01 36.56 2.45
C PRO A 159 -0.42 35.57 1.45
N ARG A 160 0.76 35.83 0.89
CA ARG A 160 1.44 34.91 -0.03
C ARG A 160 1.86 33.60 0.64
N PHE A 161 2.06 33.59 1.95
CA PHE A 161 2.46 32.43 2.76
C PHE A 161 1.32 31.85 3.60
N VAL A 162 0.12 32.41 3.48
CA VAL A 162 -1.10 31.84 4.06
C VAL A 162 -1.73 30.89 3.04
N PHE A 163 -2.16 29.72 3.50
CA PHE A 163 -2.82 28.73 2.64
C PHE A 163 -4.13 29.28 2.10
N ASP A 164 -4.29 29.24 0.78
CA ASP A 164 -5.59 29.44 0.17
C ASP A 164 -6.33 28.11 0.08
N TYR A 165 -7.18 27.81 1.07
CA TYR A 165 -8.05 26.63 1.05
C TYR A 165 -9.06 26.66 -0.13
N ASN A 166 -9.37 27.83 -0.71
CA ASN A 166 -10.25 27.90 -1.87
C ASN A 166 -9.61 27.23 -3.10
N SER A 167 -8.28 27.22 -3.18
CA SER A 167 -7.54 26.48 -4.20
C SER A 167 -7.68 24.96 -4.07
N LEU A 168 -7.89 24.44 -2.85
CA LEU A 168 -8.23 23.03 -2.62
C LEU A 168 -9.69 22.73 -2.96
N ASP A 169 -10.59 23.68 -2.73
CA ASP A 169 -12.04 23.50 -2.80
C ASP A 169 -12.48 23.10 -4.22
N HIS A 170 -11.84 23.61 -5.27
CA HIS A 170 -12.12 23.17 -6.64
C HIS A 170 -11.75 21.69 -6.87
N TRP A 171 -10.62 21.23 -6.34
CA TRP A 171 -10.16 19.85 -6.49
C TRP A 171 -10.93 18.86 -5.59
N MET A 172 -11.26 19.27 -4.35
CA MET A 172 -12.07 18.48 -3.43
C MET A 172 -13.54 18.39 -3.87
N ARG A 173 -14.14 19.49 -4.34
CA ARG A 173 -15.51 19.49 -4.91
C ARG A 173 -15.60 18.67 -6.19
N ALA A 174 -14.61 18.76 -7.08
CA ALA A 174 -14.57 17.93 -8.27
C ALA A 174 -14.58 16.43 -7.93
N LYS A 175 -13.81 16.01 -6.91
CA LYS A 175 -13.80 14.62 -6.43
C LYS A 175 -15.11 14.21 -5.76
N LEU A 176 -15.71 15.05 -4.92
CA LEU A 176 -17.01 14.81 -4.31
C LEU A 176 -18.14 14.72 -5.37
N ALA A 177 -18.11 15.56 -6.40
CA ALA A 177 -19.06 15.53 -7.50
C ALA A 177 -18.94 14.25 -8.35
N THR A 178 -17.72 13.74 -8.60
CA THR A 178 -17.54 12.44 -9.27
C THR A 178 -17.94 11.23 -8.42
N GLN A 179 -17.88 11.29 -7.08
CA GLN A 179 -18.39 10.22 -6.22
C GLN A 179 -19.92 10.27 -6.07
N GLN A 180 -20.53 11.43 -6.29
CA GLN A 180 -21.98 11.62 -6.29
C GLN A 180 -22.65 11.41 -7.64
N GLN A 181 -21.90 11.07 -8.71
CA GLN A 181 -22.58 10.55 -9.90
C GLN A 181 -23.24 9.23 -9.48
N PRO A 182 -24.58 9.14 -9.48
CA PRO A 182 -25.24 7.87 -9.22
C PRO A 182 -24.65 6.88 -10.23
N GLN A 183 -24.16 5.74 -9.76
CA GLN A 183 -23.87 4.62 -10.63
C GLN A 183 -25.05 4.51 -11.57
N GLN A 184 -24.84 4.77 -12.87
CA GLN A 184 -25.91 4.57 -13.84
C GLN A 184 -26.43 3.17 -13.56
N PRO A 185 -27.74 2.99 -13.28
CA PRO A 185 -28.27 1.70 -12.96
C PRO A 185 -27.80 0.77 -14.07
N GLN A 186 -27.04 -0.27 -13.69
CA GLN A 186 -26.59 -1.26 -14.65
C GLN A 186 -27.83 -1.65 -15.45
N PRO A 187 -27.75 -1.66 -16.81
CA PRO A 187 -28.90 -2.04 -17.61
C PRO A 187 -29.40 -3.36 -17.05
N GLN A 188 -30.61 -3.35 -16.49
CA GLN A 188 -31.19 -4.55 -15.89
C GLN A 188 -31.09 -5.63 -16.96
N PRO A 189 -30.56 -6.82 -16.66
CA PRO A 189 -30.56 -7.91 -17.62
C PRO A 189 -32.00 -8.04 -18.10
N VAL A 190 -32.22 -7.78 -19.39
CA VAL A 190 -33.54 -7.85 -20.01
C VAL A 190 -34.06 -9.22 -19.64
N ALA A 191 -35.14 -9.26 -18.86
CA ALA A 191 -35.71 -10.50 -18.38
C ALA A 191 -36.00 -11.36 -19.61
N VAL A 192 -35.21 -12.41 -19.81
CA VAL A 192 -35.53 -13.44 -20.78
C VAL A 192 -36.87 -14.00 -20.30
N PRO A 193 -37.95 -13.92 -21.10
CA PRO A 193 -39.26 -14.39 -20.67
C PRO A 193 -39.11 -15.85 -20.23
N ALA A 194 -39.53 -16.11 -18.99
CA ALA A 194 -39.49 -17.43 -18.38
C ALA A 194 -40.18 -18.42 -19.31
N GLN A 195 -39.42 -19.33 -19.91
CA GLN A 195 -40.00 -20.49 -20.57
C GLN A 195 -40.73 -21.28 -19.50
N GLN A 196 -42.05 -21.39 -19.67
CA GLN A 196 -42.89 -22.20 -18.79
C GLN A 196 -42.35 -23.63 -18.79
N PRO A 197 -42.07 -24.21 -17.60
CA PRO A 197 -41.70 -25.61 -17.54
C PRO A 197 -42.90 -26.44 -17.98
N GLN A 198 -42.75 -27.16 -19.11
CA GLN A 198 -43.65 -28.24 -19.49
C GLN A 198 -43.70 -29.24 -18.33
N GLN A 199 -44.87 -29.39 -17.72
CA GLN A 199 -45.14 -30.41 -16.73
C GLN A 199 -45.01 -31.79 -17.39
N GLN A 200 -43.85 -32.43 -17.23
CA GLN A 200 -43.72 -33.86 -17.46
C GLN A 200 -44.29 -34.59 -16.24
N GLN A 201 -45.45 -35.19 -16.46
CA GLN A 201 -46.19 -36.04 -15.55
C GLN A 201 -45.42 -37.36 -15.34
N TRP A 202 -44.50 -37.39 -14.38
CA TRP A 202 -43.84 -38.62 -13.96
C TRP A 202 -44.71 -39.35 -12.93
N GLN A 203 -45.16 -40.55 -13.32
CA GLN A 203 -45.94 -41.47 -12.50
C GLN A 203 -45.13 -41.94 -11.29
N GLN A 204 -45.80 -42.00 -10.14
CA GLN A 204 -45.26 -42.52 -8.88
C GLN A 204 -44.95 -44.01 -9.00
N GLN A 205 -43.68 -44.40 -8.83
CA GLN A 205 -43.30 -45.74 -8.42
C GLN A 205 -42.80 -45.68 -6.98
N GLN A 206 -43.43 -46.47 -6.11
CA GLN A 206 -43.09 -46.55 -4.68
C GLN A 206 -41.76 -47.27 -4.45
N PRO A 207 -40.92 -46.85 -3.50
CA PRO A 207 -39.71 -47.57 -3.13
C PRO A 207 -40.03 -48.82 -2.29
N VAL A 208 -39.41 -49.94 -2.67
CA VAL A 208 -39.38 -51.21 -1.91
C VAL A 208 -38.36 -51.09 -0.77
N ALA A 209 -38.77 -51.47 0.44
CA ALA A 209 -37.91 -51.50 1.63
C ALA A 209 -36.82 -52.58 1.51
N ILE A 210 -35.55 -52.20 1.73
CA ILE A 210 -34.42 -53.12 1.84
C ILE A 210 -34.05 -53.27 3.33
N PRO A 211 -33.98 -54.49 3.89
CA PRO A 211 -33.58 -54.72 5.28
C PRO A 211 -32.08 -54.52 5.50
N VAL A 212 -31.74 -53.85 6.61
CA VAL A 212 -30.38 -53.58 7.08
C VAL A 212 -29.77 -54.84 7.71
N GLN A 213 -28.69 -55.35 7.14
CA GLN A 213 -27.90 -56.45 7.71
C GLN A 213 -26.78 -55.91 8.60
N GLN A 214 -26.83 -56.26 9.88
CA GLN A 214 -25.77 -56.05 10.87
C GLN A 214 -24.53 -56.89 10.49
N SER A 215 -23.40 -56.23 10.26
CA SER A 215 -22.09 -56.88 10.13
C SER A 215 -21.27 -56.67 11.40
N GLN A 216 -20.84 -57.78 11.99
CA GLN A 216 -20.08 -57.89 13.21
C GLN A 216 -18.62 -57.49 12.97
N GLN A 217 -18.04 -56.67 13.86
CA GLN A 217 -16.60 -56.45 13.92
C GLN A 217 -15.94 -57.50 14.83
N PRO A 218 -14.90 -58.22 14.36
CA PRO A 218 -14.13 -59.11 15.22
C PRO A 218 -13.14 -58.34 16.10
N GLN A 219 -13.10 -58.77 17.36
CA GLN A 219 -12.04 -58.51 18.35
C GLN A 219 -10.72 -59.19 17.93
N GLN A 220 -9.59 -58.52 18.16
CA GLN A 220 -8.29 -59.12 18.51
C GLN A 220 -7.38 -57.98 19.04
N GLN A 221 -7.16 -57.90 20.35
CA GLN A 221 -6.15 -58.56 21.19
C GLN A 221 -4.86 -57.73 21.40
N GLN A 222 -4.73 -57.29 22.66
CA GLN A 222 -3.53 -56.89 23.39
C GLN A 222 -2.29 -57.72 23.06
N TRP A 223 -1.11 -57.08 23.12
CA TRP A 223 0.04 -57.57 23.89
C TRP A 223 0.83 -56.39 24.47
N LEU A 224 1.47 -56.69 25.60
CA LEU A 224 2.03 -55.83 26.63
C LEU A 224 3.53 -55.56 26.44
N GLN A 225 3.99 -54.57 27.21
CA GLN A 225 5.27 -54.50 27.94
C GLN A 225 6.50 -53.81 27.31
N ALA A 226 6.92 -52.75 28.00
CA ALA A 226 8.32 -52.33 28.18
C ALA A 226 9.04 -53.34 29.11
N PRO A 227 10.39 -53.33 29.25
CA PRO A 227 10.99 -52.36 30.19
C PRO A 227 12.45 -51.94 29.93
N SER A 228 12.87 -50.98 30.77
CA SER A 228 14.24 -50.58 31.21
C SER A 228 15.00 -49.59 30.33
#